data_AF-A0A661C6C1-F1
#
_entry.id   AF-A0A661C6C1-F1
#
_cell.length_a   1.000
_cell.length_b   1.000
_cell.length_c   1.000
_cell.angle_alpha   90.00
_cell.angle_beta   90.00
_cell.angle_gamma   90.00
#
_symmetry.space_group_name_H-M   'P 1'
#
loop_
_entity.id
_entity.type
_entity.pdbx_description
1 polymer ?
#
loop_
_entity_poly.entity_id
_entity_poly.type
_entity_poly.pdbx_seq_one_letter_code
_entity_poly.pdbx_strand_id
1 'polypeptide(L)'
;MAEANDGSMIMGMIWMFVISILLFWLPAFGPLIAGIVGGKISGGVSSGMMAALLPGILLAVALFVGGTMLTALPVAGAMIAGGGLLLYVFYIPPLLIGALIGGLMAN
;
A
#
# COMPACT_ATOMS: atom_id res chain seq x y z
N MET A 1 5.77 -17.63 21.27
CA MET A 1 5.81 -16.69 20.13
C MET A 1 6.54 -17.43 19.03
N ALA A 2 5.83 -17.94 18.04
CA ALA A 2 6.43 -18.75 16.99
C ALA A 2 7.04 -17.82 15.95
N GLU A 3 8.36 -17.77 15.90
CA GLU A 3 9.10 -17.27 14.74
C GLU A 3 8.81 -18.21 13.56
N ALA A 4 7.98 -17.77 12.63
CA ALA A 4 7.79 -18.42 11.34
C ALA A 4 8.75 -17.77 10.32
N ASN A 5 9.80 -18.49 9.95
CA ASN A 5 10.55 -18.34 8.69
C ASN A 5 9.55 -18.39 7.51
N ASP A 6 9.55 -17.61 6.41
CA ASP A 6 10.50 -16.67 5.80
C ASP A 6 9.68 -15.60 5.03
N GLY A 7 9.01 -14.69 5.74
CA GLY A 7 8.29 -13.59 5.10
C GLY A 7 8.31 -12.34 5.95
N SER A 8 8.91 -11.27 5.42
CA SER A 8 8.98 -9.99 6.13
C SER A 8 7.79 -9.14 5.70
N MET A 9 6.85 -8.92 6.63
CA MET A 9 5.77 -7.95 6.44
C MET A 9 6.33 -6.59 5.99
N ILE A 10 7.43 -6.16 6.61
CA ILE A 10 8.13 -4.91 6.28
C ILE A 10 8.61 -4.92 4.83
N MET A 11 9.23 -6.01 4.39
CA MET A 11 9.70 -6.11 3.01
C MET A 11 8.53 -6.16 2.01
N GLY A 12 7.44 -6.85 2.36
CA GLY A 12 6.20 -6.86 1.58
C GLY A 12 5.64 -5.45 1.40
N MET A 13 5.59 -4.65 2.47
CA MET A 13 5.15 -3.25 2.42
C MET A 13 6.02 -2.39 1.51
N ILE A 14 7.35 -2.51 1.63
CA ILE A 14 8.30 -1.76 0.80
C ILE A 14 8.07 -2.10 -0.68
N TRP A 15 7.95 -3.38 -1.02
CA TRP A 15 7.69 -3.80 -2.40
C TRP A 15 6.34 -3.34 -2.93
N MET A 16 5.29 -3.37 -2.11
CA MET A 16 3.99 -2.81 -2.51
C MET A 16 4.11 -1.33 -2.83
N PHE A 17 4.80 -0.55 -2.00
CA PHE A 17 4.98 0.89 -2.23
C PHE A 17 5.80 1.17 -3.50
N VAL A 18 6.95 0.50 -3.66
CA VAL A 18 7.84 0.67 -4.82
C VAL A 18 7.12 0.29 -6.12
N ILE A 19 6.42 -0.84 -6.15
CA ILE A 19 5.70 -1.29 -7.36
C ILE A 19 4.49 -0.39 -7.62
N SER A 20 3.80 0.09 -6.59
CA SER A 20 2.69 1.03 -6.75
C SER A 20 3.15 2.34 -7.39
N ILE A 21 4.34 2.84 -7.03
CA ILE A 21 4.97 4.00 -7.67
C ILE A 21 5.43 3.68 -9.08
N LEU A 22 5.96 2.47 -9.34
CA LEU A 22 6.44 2.09 -10.66
C LEU A 22 5.28 1.88 -11.65
N LEU A 23 4.15 1.35 -11.17
CA LEU A 23 2.97 1.01 -11.95
C LEU A 23 1.79 1.95 -11.70
N PHE A 24 2.02 3.16 -11.17
CA PHE A 24 0.95 4.13 -10.88
C PHE A 24 0.15 4.52 -12.13
N TRP A 25 0.75 4.36 -13.31
CA TRP A 25 0.17 4.66 -14.61
C TRP A 25 -0.84 3.60 -15.10
N LEU A 26 -0.84 2.40 -14.50
CA LEU A 26 -1.76 1.31 -14.83
C LEU A 26 -2.85 1.20 -13.76
N PRO A 27 -4.03 1.82 -13.97
CA PRO A 27 -5.13 1.69 -13.02
C PRO A 27 -5.57 0.23 -12.90
N ALA A 28 -5.93 -0.19 -11.68
CA ALA A 28 -6.26 -1.56 -11.28
C ALA A 28 -5.11 -2.59 -11.40
N PHE A 29 -4.39 -2.66 -12.53
CA PHE A 29 -3.33 -3.66 -12.73
C PHE A 29 -2.07 -3.36 -11.94
N GLY A 30 -1.67 -2.09 -11.82
CA GLY A 30 -0.55 -1.67 -10.98
C GLY A 30 -0.71 -2.10 -9.52
N PRO A 31 -1.81 -1.70 -8.84
CA PRO A 31 -2.09 -2.16 -7.48
C PRO A 31 -2.22 -3.68 -7.38
N LEU A 32 -2.86 -4.35 -8.34
CA LEU A 32 -2.97 -5.81 -8.32
C LEU A 32 -1.60 -6.49 -8.30
N ILE A 33 -0.70 -6.09 -9.19
CA ILE A 33 0.66 -6.64 -9.27
C ILE A 33 1.47 -6.30 -8.01
N ALA A 34 1.37 -5.05 -7.53
CA ALA A 34 1.99 -4.63 -6.27
C ALA A 34 1.53 -5.50 -5.10
N GLY A 35 0.22 -5.75 -5.02
CA GLY A 35 -0.40 -6.63 -4.04
C GLY A 35 0.12 -8.07 -4.15
N ILE A 36 0.16 -8.64 -5.35
CA ILE A 36 0.64 -10.02 -5.58
C ILE A 36 2.08 -10.19 -5.10
N VAL A 37 2.97 -9.28 -5.49
CA VAL A 37 4.39 -9.36 -5.13
C VAL A 37 4.58 -9.12 -3.64
N GLY A 38 3.97 -8.08 -3.08
CA GLY A 38 4.06 -7.77 -1.66
C GLY A 38 3.45 -8.85 -0.76
N GLY A 39 2.31 -9.42 -1.17
CA GLY A 39 1.65 -10.52 -0.47
C GLY A 39 2.52 -11.77 -0.45
N LYS A 40 3.17 -12.11 -1.57
CA LYS A 40 4.13 -13.23 -1.62
C LYS A 40 5.31 -13.01 -0.67
N ILE A 41 5.87 -11.80 -0.66
CA ILE A 41 7.04 -11.44 0.16
C ILE A 41 6.70 -11.35 1.66
N SER A 42 5.43 -11.07 1.99
CA SER A 42 4.95 -10.97 3.37
C SER A 42 4.82 -12.32 4.09
N GLY A 43 4.91 -13.45 3.37
CA GLY A 43 4.92 -14.80 3.96
C GLY A 43 3.56 -15.35 4.39
N GLY A 44 2.45 -14.70 4.01
CA GLY A 44 1.12 -15.22 4.33
C GLY A 44 0.00 -14.25 4.03
N VAL A 45 -1.24 -14.75 4.03
CA VAL A 45 -2.44 -13.98 3.70
C VAL A 45 -2.71 -12.85 4.70
N SER A 46 -2.67 -13.14 6.00
CA SER A 46 -2.92 -12.14 7.04
C SER A 46 -1.84 -11.05 7.05
N SER A 47 -0.58 -11.45 6.97
CA SER A 47 0.59 -10.55 6.85
C SER A 47 0.49 -9.67 5.60
N GLY A 48 0.12 -10.25 4.45
CA GLY A 48 -0.03 -9.55 3.17
C GLY A 48 -1.19 -8.55 3.17
N MET A 49 -2.34 -8.91 3.74
CA MET A 49 -3.47 -7.99 3.88
C MET A 49 -3.14 -6.81 4.79
N MET A 50 -2.45 -7.05 5.91
CA MET A 50 -2.01 -5.96 6.79
C MET A 50 -0.96 -5.08 6.09
N ALA A 51 -0.05 -5.67 5.31
CA ALA A 51 0.93 -4.94 4.51
C ALA A 51 0.28 -4.05 3.43
N ALA A 52 -0.81 -4.51 2.81
CA ALA A 52 -1.51 -3.78 1.75
C ALA A 52 -2.21 -2.48 2.20
N LEU A 53 -2.50 -2.34 3.49
CA LEU A 53 -3.09 -1.10 4.03
C LEU A 53 -2.04 0.01 4.20
N LEU A 54 -0.78 -0.37 4.42
CA LEU A 54 0.27 0.57 4.78
C LEU A 54 0.64 1.59 3.68
N PRO A 55 0.69 1.23 2.39
CA PRO A 55 0.91 2.19 1.31
C PRO A 55 -0.10 3.35 1.32
N GLY A 56 -1.35 3.09 1.69
CA GLY A 56 -2.39 4.13 1.79
C GLY A 56 -2.13 5.09 2.94
N ILE A 57 -1.68 4.59 4.09
CA ILE A 57 -1.30 5.41 5.25
C ILE A 57 -0.08 6.28 4.89
N LEU A 58 0.94 5.68 4.27
CA LEU A 58 2.14 6.41 3.82
C LEU A 58 1.78 7.51 2.81
N LEU A 59 0.90 7.21 1.85
CA LEU A 59 0.40 8.19 0.90
C LEU A 59 -0.33 9.33 1.61
N ALA A 60 -1.23 9.03 2.55
CA ALA A 60 -1.96 10.05 3.30
C ALA A 60 -1.03 10.99 4.09
N VAL A 61 -0.03 10.42 4.78
CA VAL A 61 0.97 11.20 5.52
C VAL A 61 1.82 12.03 4.56
N ALA A 62 2.26 11.46 3.44
CA ALA A 62 3.05 12.18 2.44
C ALA A 62 2.26 13.35 1.82
N LEU A 63 0.98 13.14 1.49
CA LEU A 63 0.10 14.18 0.97
C LEU A 63 -0.23 15.25 2.01
N PHE A 64 -0.40 14.88 3.27
CA PHE A 64 -0.64 15.83 4.36
C PHE A 64 0.58 16.72 4.56
N VAL A 65 1.75 16.12 4.78
CA VAL A 65 3.00 16.84 5.02
C VAL A 65 3.36 17.67 3.79
N GLY A 66 3.34 17.08 2.59
CA GLY A 66 3.64 17.79 1.35
C GLY A 66 2.65 18.94 1.09
N GLY A 67 1.36 18.70 1.29
CA GLY A 67 0.31 19.71 1.14
C GLY A 67 0.46 20.86 2.14
N THR A 68 0.73 20.57 3.41
CA THR A 68 0.98 21.60 4.43
C THR A 68 2.27 22.38 4.15
N MET A 69 3.35 21.72 3.74
CA MET A 69 4.60 22.41 3.40
C MET A 69 4.45 23.31 2.17
N LEU A 70 3.67 22.89 1.17
CA LEU A 70 3.48 23.67 -0.06
C LEU A 70 2.53 24.86 0.11
N THR A 71 1.54 24.73 1.00
CA THR A 71 0.51 25.76 1.23
C THR A 71 0.75 26.60 2.49
N ALA A 72 1.69 26.21 3.34
CA ALA A 72 1.91 26.73 4.70
C ALA A 72 0.67 26.65 5.63
N LEU A 73 -0.37 25.90 5.24
CA LEU A 73 -1.64 25.80 5.96
C LEU A 73 -1.95 24.33 6.29
N PRO A 74 -1.98 23.94 7.58
CA PRO A 74 -2.31 22.56 7.98
C PRO A 74 -3.67 22.08 7.47
N VAL A 75 -4.67 22.97 7.45
CA VAL A 75 -6.03 22.66 6.97
C VAL A 75 -6.03 22.31 5.47
N ALA A 76 -5.25 23.02 4.66
CA ALA A 76 -5.14 22.72 3.24
C ALA A 76 -4.45 21.37 3.01
N GLY A 77 -3.39 21.05 3.78
CA GLY A 77 -2.77 19.72 3.77
C GLY A 77 -3.74 18.60 4.13
N ALA A 78 -4.59 18.80 5.14
CA ALA A 78 -5.63 17.84 5.51
C ALA A 78 -6.66 17.62 4.38
N MET A 79 -7.08 18.69 3.69
CA MET A 79 -7.99 18.59 2.55
C MET A 79 -7.38 17.85 1.37
N ILE A 80 -6.10 18.10 1.06
CA ILE A 80 -5.36 17.41 -0.01
C ILE A 80 -5.19 15.92 0.32
N ALA A 81 -4.78 15.60 1.55
CA ALA A 81 -4.66 14.22 2.00
C ALA A 81 -6.01 13.49 2.01
N GLY A 82 -7.06 14.15 2.49
CA GLY A 82 -8.43 13.61 2.48
C GLY A 82 -8.94 13.36 1.07
N GLY A 83 -8.76 14.31 0.15
CA GLY A 83 -9.11 14.14 -1.26
C GLY A 83 -8.33 13.02 -1.94
N GLY A 84 -7.02 12.93 -1.67
CA GLY A 84 -6.18 11.82 -2.18
C GLY A 84 -6.61 10.46 -1.64
N LEU A 85 -6.99 10.38 -0.36
CA LEU A 85 -7.51 9.15 0.25
C LEU A 85 -8.86 8.71 -0.34
N LEU A 86 -9.76 9.66 -0.65
CA LEU A 86 -11.03 9.33 -1.31
C LEU A 86 -10.80 8.67 -2.68
N LEU A 87 -9.81 9.15 -3.45
CA LEU A 87 -9.41 8.52 -4.71
C LEU A 87 -8.73 7.16 -4.46
N TYR A 88 -7.95 7.04 -3.39
CA TYR A 88 -7.28 5.81 -3.00
C TYR A 88 -8.24 4.67 -2.65
N VAL A 89 -9.50 4.96 -2.28
CA VAL A 89 -10.54 3.92 -2.08
C VAL A 89 -10.74 3.05 -3.33
N PHE A 90 -10.58 3.62 -4.54
CA PHE A 90 -10.65 2.85 -5.78
C PHE A 90 -9.38 2.03 -6.06
N TYR A 91 -8.27 2.38 -5.41
CA TYR A 91 -6.98 1.71 -5.54
C TYR A 91 -6.83 0.51 -4.59
N ILE A 92 -7.50 0.56 -3.42
CA ILE A 92 -7.40 -0.47 -2.38
C ILE A 92 -7.91 -1.86 -2.83
N PRO A 93 -9.09 -2.02 -3.46
CA PRO A 93 -9.63 -3.35 -3.75
C PRO A 93 -8.71 -4.20 -4.65
N PRO A 94 -8.17 -3.68 -5.77
CA PRO A 94 -7.21 -4.44 -6.57
C PRO A 94 -5.93 -4.79 -5.79
N LEU A 95 -5.43 -3.88 -4.95
CA LEU A 95 -4.24 -4.11 -4.11
C LEU A 95 -4.48 -5.23 -3.09
N LEU A 96 -5.66 -5.23 -2.43
CA LEU A 96 -6.06 -6.26 -1.49
C LEU A 96 -6.26 -7.62 -2.16
N ILE A 97 -6.92 -7.65 -3.32
CA ILE A 97 -7.08 -8.89 -4.11
C ILE A 97 -5.70 -9.44 -4.47
N GLY A 98 -4.78 -8.58 -4.91
CA GLY A 98 -3.42 -8.96 -5.21
C GLY A 98 -2.70 -9.53 -3.98
N ALA A 99 -2.80 -8.85 -2.83
CA ALA A 99 -2.19 -9.28 -1.58
C ALA A 99 -2.73 -10.62 -1.08
N LEU A 100 -4.02 -10.89 -1.25
CA LEU A 100 -4.63 -12.18 -0.97
C LEU A 100 -4.00 -13.28 -1.85
N ILE A 101 -3.95 -13.07 -3.16
CA ILE A 101 -3.37 -14.03 -4.11
C ILE A 101 -1.88 -14.26 -3.80
N GLY A 102 -1.13 -13.18 -3.57
CA GLY A 102 0.28 -13.21 -3.19
C GLY A 102 0.52 -14.00 -1.92
N GLY A 103 -0.24 -13.71 -0.87
CA GLY A 103 -0.13 -14.39 0.43
C GLY A 103 -0.54 -15.86 0.38
N LEU A 104 -1.47 -16.25 -0.49
CA LEU A 104 -1.81 -17.66 -0.73
C LEU A 104 -0.68 -18.42 -1.44
N MET A 105 0.09 -17.75 -2.31
CA MET A 105 1.25 -18.33 -3.00
C MET A 105 2.52 -18.38 -2.13
N ALA A 106 2.51 -17.76 -0.95
CA ALA A 106 3.65 -17.72 -0.04
C ALA A 106 3.72 -18.95 0.89
N ASN A 107 2.64 -19.76 0.90
CA ASN A 107 2.41 -20.86 1.83
C ASN A 107 2.67 -22.22 1.17
#